data_AF-A0A846QVU5-F1
#
_entry.id   AF-A0A846QVU5-F1
#
_cell.length_a   1.000
_cell.length_b   1.000
_cell.length_c   1.000
_cell.angle_alpha   90.00
_cell.angle_beta   90.00
_cell.angle_gamma   90.00
#
_symmetry.space_group_name_H-M   'P 1'
#
loop_
_entity.id
_entity.type
_entity.pdbx_description
1 polymer ?
#
loop_
_entity_poly.entity_id
_entity_poly.type
_entity_poly.pdbx_seq_one_letter_code
_entity_poly.pdbx_strand_id
1 'polypeptide(L)'
;MRKAFPNPSAGFTFFELLVVMSIMAVGLVAVFQATISNQTEAAAMVHRDRAVLLAERRMAEWTAEEDPALASPRGDFGVENAPYVWDGEVIDRSDGVRVLRLRVSWGEEPDQEYVLETARMGKAK
;
A
#
# COMPACT_ATOMS: atom_id res chain seq x y z
N MET A 1 24.93 -59.30 44.34
CA MET A 1 24.87 -59.29 42.86
C MET A 1 23.79 -58.31 42.42
N ARG A 2 24.16 -57.15 41.84
CA ARG A 2 23.19 -56.19 41.28
C ARG A 2 22.98 -56.55 39.80
N LYS A 3 21.75 -56.90 39.40
CA LYS A 3 21.39 -57.05 37.99
C LYS A 3 21.17 -55.65 37.41
N ALA A 4 22.06 -55.23 36.51
CA ALA A 4 21.83 -54.07 35.67
C ALA A 4 20.86 -54.49 34.54
N PHE A 5 19.68 -53.86 34.48
CA PHE A 5 18.81 -54.00 33.32
C PHE A 5 19.39 -53.15 32.18
N PRO A 6 19.59 -53.70 30.97
CA PRO A 6 20.02 -52.91 29.83
C PRO A 6 18.95 -51.87 29.53
N ASN A 7 19.35 -50.60 29.49
CA ASN A 7 18.48 -49.50 29.09
C ASN A 7 18.15 -49.72 27.61
N PRO A 8 16.89 -49.96 27.22
CA PRO A 8 16.57 -50.15 25.83
C PRO A 8 16.84 -48.83 25.12
N SER A 9 17.84 -48.84 24.24
CA SER A 9 18.12 -47.76 23.32
C SER A 9 16.82 -47.39 22.61
N ALA A 10 16.20 -46.28 23.02
CA ALA A 10 14.96 -45.78 22.44
C ALA A 10 15.25 -45.33 21.01
N GLY A 11 15.11 -46.24 20.05
CA GLY A 11 15.09 -45.92 18.64
C GLY A 11 13.82 -45.13 18.33
N PHE A 12 13.96 -44.05 17.55
CA PHE A 12 12.85 -43.23 17.06
C PHE A 12 11.78 -44.12 16.42
N THR A 13 10.53 -43.98 16.86
CA THR A 13 9.43 -44.78 16.29
C THR A 13 9.00 -44.18 14.93
N PHE A 14 8.58 -45.03 13.99
CA PHE A 14 8.07 -44.57 12.70
C PHE A 14 6.88 -43.60 12.86
N PHE A 15 6.03 -43.86 13.86
CA PHE A 15 4.90 -42.99 14.20
C PHE A 15 5.34 -41.59 14.61
N GLU A 16 6.43 -41.48 15.37
CA GLU A 16 6.98 -40.19 15.78
C GLU A 16 7.49 -39.39 14.58
N LEU A 17 8.16 -40.03 13.62
CA LEU A 17 8.58 -39.36 12.39
C LEU A 17 7.36 -38.89 11.57
N LEU A 18 6.30 -39.70 11.48
CA LEU A 18 5.07 -39.30 10.79
C LEU A 18 4.39 -38.10 11.45
N VAL A 19 4.34 -38.07 12.79
CA VAL A 19 3.79 -36.93 13.54
C VAL A 19 4.64 -35.69 13.32
N VAL A 20 5.97 -35.80 13.40
CA VAL A 20 6.89 -34.68 13.15
C VAL A 20 6.71 -34.14 11.73
N MET A 21 6.68 -35.00 10.72
CA MET A 21 6.48 -34.58 9.32
C MET A 21 5.10 -33.94 9.12
N SER A 22 4.07 -34.43 9.81
CA SER A 22 2.73 -33.83 9.75
C SER A 22 2.71 -32.42 10.33
N ILE A 23 3.36 -32.21 11.48
CA ILE A 23 3.49 -30.89 12.10
C ILE A 23 4.31 -29.96 11.20
N MET A 24 5.42 -30.45 10.64
CA MET A 24 6.25 -29.69 9.70
C MET A 24 5.47 -29.27 8.45
N ALA A 25 4.65 -30.16 7.88
CA ALA A 25 3.84 -29.84 6.71
C ALA A 25 2.86 -28.69 6.98
N VAL A 26 2.16 -28.72 8.12
CA VAL A 26 1.26 -27.63 8.54
C VAL A 26 2.03 -26.32 8.74
N GLY A 27 3.19 -26.39 9.42
CA GLY A 27 4.05 -25.22 9.62
C GLY A 27 4.54 -24.61 8.30
N LEU A 28 4.92 -25.44 7.33
CA LEU A 28 5.40 -24.98 6.04
C LEU A 28 4.30 -24.26 5.24
N VAL A 29 3.07 -24.77 5.28
CA VAL A 29 1.92 -24.10 4.67
C VAL A 29 1.69 -22.73 5.30
N ALA A 30 1.76 -22.60 6.63
CA ALA A 30 1.60 -21.32 7.31
C ALA A 30 2.68 -20.30 6.89
N VAL A 31 3.94 -20.71 6.79
CA VAL A 31 5.05 -19.86 6.33
C VAL A 31 4.87 -19.45 4.87
N PHE A 32 4.44 -20.39 4.02
CA PHE A 32 4.23 -20.13 2.60
C PHE A 32 3.11 -19.11 2.38
N GLN A 33 1.98 -19.26 3.07
CA GLN A 33 0.87 -18.31 3.04
C GLN A 33 1.30 -16.90 3.49
N ALA A 34 2.07 -16.80 4.59
CA ALA A 34 2.60 -15.53 5.07
C ALA A 34 3.59 -14.86 4.09
N THR A 35 4.30 -15.66 3.30
CA THR A 35 5.25 -15.12 2.30
C THR A 35 4.54 -14.63 1.05
N ILE A 36 3.44 -15.29 0.64
CA ILE A 36 2.64 -14.89 -0.52
C ILE A 36 1.88 -13.59 -0.24
N SER A 37 1.25 -13.46 0.93
CA SER A 37 0.50 -12.25 1.30
C SER A 37 1.36 -10.98 1.27
N ASN A 38 2.62 -11.09 1.72
CA ASN A 38 3.54 -9.95 1.75
C ASN A 38 3.98 -9.48 0.35
N GLN A 39 4.04 -10.38 -0.65
CA GLN A 39 4.45 -10.00 -2.01
C GLN A 39 3.38 -9.21 -2.74
N THR A 40 2.10 -9.56 -2.57
CA THR A 40 0.98 -8.81 -3.13
C THR A 40 0.89 -7.41 -2.53
N GLU A 41 1.19 -7.26 -1.23
CA GLU A 41 1.24 -5.96 -0.57
C GLU A 41 2.42 -5.10 -1.02
N ALA A 42 3.59 -5.70 -1.26
CA ALA A 42 4.77 -4.97 -1.75
C ALA A 42 4.54 -4.33 -3.13
N ALA A 43 3.85 -5.02 -4.04
CA ALA A 43 3.50 -4.46 -5.36
C ALA A 43 2.52 -3.28 -5.24
N ALA A 44 1.52 -3.38 -4.37
CA ALA A 44 0.58 -2.29 -4.09
C ALA A 44 1.30 -1.06 -3.48
N MET A 45 2.28 -1.31 -2.62
CA MET A 45 3.07 -0.26 -1.97
C MET A 45 3.89 0.56 -2.97
N VAL A 46 4.50 -0.08 -3.98
CA VAL A 46 5.24 0.61 -5.06
C VAL A 46 4.32 1.56 -5.84
N HIS A 47 3.11 1.12 -6.17
CA HIS A 47 2.16 1.98 -6.88
C HIS A 47 1.74 3.19 -6.04
N ARG A 48 1.51 2.96 -4.74
CA ARG A 48 1.15 4.01 -3.80
C ARG A 48 2.26 5.04 -3.63
N ASP A 49 3.50 4.62 -3.43
CA ASP A 49 4.65 5.53 -3.33
C ASP A 49 4.80 6.41 -4.58
N ARG A 50 4.59 5.83 -5.76
CA ARG A 50 4.61 6.57 -7.03
C ARG A 50 3.43 7.53 -7.14
N ALA A 51 2.22 7.12 -6.74
CA ALA A 51 1.06 7.99 -6.72
C ALA A 51 1.23 9.19 -5.78
N VAL A 52 1.87 8.98 -4.61
CA VAL A 52 2.23 10.05 -3.66
C VAL A 52 3.15 11.07 -4.35
N LEU A 53 4.24 10.62 -4.96
CA LEU A 53 5.19 11.51 -5.62
C LEU A 53 4.54 12.32 -6.77
N LEU A 54 3.69 11.66 -7.56
CA LEU A 54 2.94 12.31 -8.65
C LEU A 54 1.94 13.33 -8.11
N ALA A 55 1.24 12.99 -7.02
CA ALA A 55 0.30 13.89 -6.36
C ALA A 55 1.00 15.12 -5.80
N GLU A 56 2.10 14.94 -5.06
CA GLU A 56 2.88 16.04 -4.49
C GLU A 56 3.40 16.99 -5.58
N ARG A 57 3.98 16.44 -6.66
CA ARG A 57 4.46 17.22 -7.78
C ARG A 57 3.34 18.04 -8.41
N ARG A 58 2.21 17.41 -8.75
CA ARG A 58 1.09 18.10 -9.40
C ARG A 58 0.46 19.13 -8.48
N MET A 59 0.37 18.84 -7.18
CA MET A 59 -0.13 19.80 -6.19
C MET A 59 0.79 21.02 -6.07
N ALA A 60 2.10 20.83 -6.12
CA ALA A 60 3.07 21.92 -6.11
C ALA A 60 2.94 22.80 -7.37
N GLU A 61 2.81 22.19 -8.55
CA GLU A 61 2.55 22.89 -9.81
C GLU A 61 1.23 23.68 -9.74
N TRP A 62 0.16 23.05 -9.26
CA TRP A 62 -1.16 23.66 -9.16
C TRP A 62 -1.21 24.81 -8.14
N THR A 63 -0.43 24.72 -7.06
CA THR A 63 -0.31 25.78 -6.06
C THR A 63 0.53 26.97 -6.58
N ALA A 64 1.43 26.73 -7.53
CA ALA A 64 2.27 27.76 -8.15
C ALA A 64 1.52 28.58 -9.22
N GLU A 65 0.39 28.08 -9.74
CA GLU A 65 -0.47 28.81 -10.68
C GLU A 65 -1.13 30.03 -10.00
N GLU A 66 -1.22 31.15 -10.74
CA GLU A 66 -1.79 32.40 -10.22
C GLU A 66 -3.27 32.25 -9.86
N ASP A 67 -4.03 31.49 -10.65
CA ASP A 67 -5.42 31.12 -10.36
C ASP A 67 -5.66 29.61 -10.49
N PRO A 68 -5.55 28.87 -9.37
CA PRO A 68 -5.78 27.44 -9.34
C PRO A 68 -7.20 27.03 -9.79
N ALA A 69 -8.19 27.93 -9.73
CA ALA A 69 -9.55 27.62 -10.14
C ALA A 69 -9.71 27.50 -11.67
N LEU A 70 -8.75 28.02 -12.45
CA LEU A 70 -8.73 27.91 -13.91
C LEU A 70 -8.00 26.65 -14.42
N ALA A 71 -7.34 25.91 -13.53
CA ALA A 71 -6.70 24.65 -13.89
C ALA A 71 -7.75 23.61 -14.33
N SER A 72 -7.41 22.76 -15.30
CA SER A 72 -8.28 21.64 -15.67
C SER A 72 -8.55 20.77 -14.45
N PRO A 73 -9.81 20.36 -14.19
CA PRO A 73 -10.16 19.55 -13.01
C PRO A 73 -9.75 18.09 -13.15
N ARG A 74 -9.25 17.65 -14.31
CA ARG A 74 -8.83 16.27 -14.53
C ARG A 74 -7.75 16.19 -15.60
N GLY A 75 -6.86 15.21 -15.48
CA GLY A 75 -5.85 14.93 -16.50
C GLY A 75 -5.09 13.61 -16.27
N ASP A 76 -4.05 13.44 -17.06
CA ASP A 76 -3.08 12.34 -16.93
C ASP A 76 -1.68 12.88 -16.60
N PHE A 77 -0.76 11.96 -16.33
CA PHE A 77 0.65 12.25 -16.05
C PHE A 77 1.56 11.92 -17.25
N GLY A 78 1.00 11.89 -18.46
CA GLY A 78 1.68 11.52 -19.69
C GLY A 78 1.94 10.02 -19.84
N VAL A 79 2.53 9.65 -20.99
CA VAL A 79 2.74 8.26 -21.41
C VAL A 79 3.64 7.44 -20.48
N GLU A 80 4.58 8.09 -19.78
CA GLU A 80 5.49 7.43 -18.84
C GLU A 80 4.80 7.01 -17.53
N ASN A 81 3.64 7.58 -17.26
CA ASN A 81 2.81 7.32 -16.09
C ASN A 81 1.38 6.97 -16.51
N ALA A 82 1.23 6.30 -17.66
CA ALA A 82 -0.06 5.95 -18.26
C ALA A 82 -1.11 5.31 -17.32
N PRO A 83 -0.79 4.47 -16.31
CA PRO A 83 -1.82 3.95 -15.43
C PRO A 83 -2.35 4.97 -14.41
N TYR A 84 -1.71 6.13 -14.26
CA TYR A 84 -2.07 7.15 -13.28
C TYR A 84 -2.89 8.27 -13.92
N VAL A 85 -4.01 8.59 -13.30
CA VAL A 85 -4.84 9.75 -13.66
C VAL A 85 -5.06 10.61 -12.43
N TRP A 86 -5.29 11.91 -12.64
CA TRP A 86 -5.56 12.83 -11.54
C TRP A 86 -6.86 13.60 -11.74
N ASP A 87 -7.50 13.91 -10.63
CA ASP A 87 -8.71 14.72 -10.54
C ASP A 87 -8.52 15.76 -9.42
N GLY A 88 -8.84 17.01 -9.74
CA GLY A 88 -8.59 18.19 -8.91
C GLY A 88 -9.89 18.91 -8.63
N GLU A 89 -10.16 19.14 -7.34
CA GLU A 89 -11.30 19.90 -6.85
C GLU A 89 -10.84 21.12 -6.04
N VAL A 90 -11.45 22.27 -6.29
CA VAL A 90 -11.28 23.49 -5.49
C VAL A 90 -12.53 23.70 -4.64
N ILE A 91 -12.35 23.75 -3.33
CA ILE A 91 -13.44 23.92 -2.37
C ILE A 91 -13.25 25.26 -1.67
N ASP A 92 -14.08 26.24 -2.04
CA ASP A 92 -14.17 27.50 -1.33
C ASP A 92 -15.00 27.32 -0.05
N ARG A 93 -14.41 27.59 1.10
CA ARG A 93 -15.08 27.54 2.40
C ARG A 93 -15.50 28.95 2.84
N SER A 94 -16.60 29.03 3.58
CA SER A 94 -17.21 30.28 4.04
C SER A 94 -16.32 31.13 4.98
N ASP A 95 -15.25 30.56 5.51
CA ASP A 95 -14.24 31.22 6.33
C ASP A 95 -13.13 31.92 5.51
N GLY A 96 -13.24 31.93 4.18
CA GLY A 96 -12.24 32.51 3.28
C GLY A 96 -11.04 31.59 3.01
N VAL A 97 -11.09 30.33 3.47
CA VAL A 97 -10.10 29.30 3.14
C VAL A 97 -10.52 28.59 1.85
N ARG A 98 -9.57 28.46 0.92
CA ARG A 98 -9.70 27.64 -0.28
C ARG A 98 -8.93 26.35 -0.10
N VAL A 99 -9.59 25.22 -0.20
CA VAL A 99 -8.96 23.90 -0.13
C VAL A 99 -8.80 23.37 -1.55
N LEU A 100 -7.58 22.98 -1.91
CA LEU A 100 -7.28 22.25 -3.13
C LEU A 100 -7.19 20.77 -2.76
N ARG A 101 -8.05 19.95 -3.37
CA ARG A 101 -8.04 18.49 -3.23
C ARG A 101 -7.58 17.90 -4.54
N LEU A 102 -6.51 17.11 -4.49
CA LEU A 102 -6.00 16.35 -5.62
C LEU A 102 -6.14 14.86 -5.31
N ARG A 103 -6.76 14.15 -6.23
CA ARG A 103 -6.97 12.71 -6.20
C ARG A 103 -6.16 12.09 -7.32
N VAL A 104 -5.36 11.07 -7.01
CA VAL A 104 -4.59 10.29 -7.99
C VAL A 104 -5.04 8.84 -7.89
N SER A 105 -5.55 8.27 -8.98
CA SER A 105 -5.96 6.87 -9.05
C SER A 105 -5.12 6.08 -10.05
N TRP A 106 -4.92 4.79 -9.75
CA TRP A 106 -4.19 3.86 -10.61
C TRP A 106 -4.96 2.55 -10.76
N GLY A 107 -5.89 2.48 -11.71
CA GLY A 107 -6.72 1.28 -11.94
C GLY A 107 -8.21 1.52 -11.64
N GLU A 108 -8.97 0.44 -11.58
CA GLU A 108 -10.44 0.48 -11.48
C GLU A 108 -10.96 0.24 -10.05
N GLU A 109 -10.11 -0.28 -9.15
CA GLU A 109 -10.51 -0.55 -7.78
C GLU A 109 -10.50 0.72 -6.92
N PRO A 110 -11.51 0.91 -6.04
CA PRO A 110 -11.63 2.11 -5.22
C PRO A 110 -10.50 2.27 -4.18
N ASP A 111 -9.76 1.20 -3.85
CA ASP A 111 -8.61 1.26 -2.93
C ASP A 111 -7.31 1.68 -3.63
N GLN A 112 -7.32 1.80 -4.96
CA GLN A 112 -6.16 2.18 -5.77
C GLN A 112 -6.14 3.70 -6.00
N GLU A 113 -6.28 4.45 -4.91
CA GLU A 113 -6.36 5.91 -4.92
C GLU A 113 -5.53 6.53 -3.80
N TYR A 114 -4.94 7.68 -4.10
CA TYR A 114 -4.27 8.55 -3.14
C TYR A 114 -4.84 9.96 -3.23
N VAL A 115 -5.22 10.53 -2.09
CA VAL A 115 -5.81 11.86 -2.00
C VAL A 115 -4.90 12.77 -1.19
N LEU A 116 -4.57 13.93 -1.77
CA LEU A 116 -3.79 14.98 -1.14
C LEU A 116 -4.64 16.25 -1.05
N GLU A 117 -4.72 16.83 0.13
CA GLU A 117 -5.43 18.08 0.37
C GLU A 117 -4.46 19.16 0.86
N THR A 118 -4.59 20.37 0.34
CA THR A 118 -3.87 21.55 0.83
C THR A 118 -4.82 22.72 1.00
N ALA A 119 -4.62 23.52 2.05
CA ALA A 119 -5.43 24.69 2.34
C ALA A 119 -4.64 25.97 2.07
N ARG A 120 -5.22 26.87 1.29
CA ARG A 120 -4.72 28.21 1.02
C ARG A 120 -5.69 29.23 1.61
N MET A 121 -5.21 30.14 2.46
CA MET A 121 -6.00 31.31 2.83
C MET A 121 -6.11 32.24 1.62
N GLY A 122 -7.35 32.59 1.25
CA GLY A 122 -7.59 33.66 0.28
C GLY A 122 -7.01 34.96 0.84
N LYS A 123 -6.22 35.69 0.04
CA LYS A 123 -5.80 37.04 0.46
C LYS A 123 -7.06 37.88 0.66
N ALA A 124 -7.20 38.47 1.85
CA ALA A 124 -8.22 39.47 2.13
C ALA A 124 -8.12 40.57 1.06
N LYS A 125 -9.24 40.79 0.38
CA LYS A 125 -9.39 41.81 -0.67
C LYS A 125 -9.29 43.21 -0.08
#